data_AF-A0A1H7NJD1-F1
#
_entry.id   AF-A0A1H7NJD1-F1
#
_cell.length_a   1.000
_cell.length_b   1.000
_cell.length_c   1.000
_cell.angle_alpha   90.00
_cell.angle_beta   90.00
_cell.angle_gamma   90.00
#
_symmetry.space_group_name_H-M   'P 1'
#
loop_
_entity.id
_entity.type
_entity.pdbx_description
1 polymer ?
#
loop_
_entity_poly.entity_id
_entity_poly.type
_entity_poly.pdbx_seq_one_letter_code
_entity_poly.pdbx_strand_id
1 'polypeptide(L)'
;MKTLDGKRRAAVEILLGTATISDIIKRGDFNLIKEVMEKSRTLGMQTFDQALIELVREGAISEEEATKNADSANNVRLQLKLHRDQPAAASTATPAPAPAAPAPQPMAAPSMADSKAWGLELTLEDIDEPDDEEPPKEGQ
;
A
#
# COMPACT_ATOMS: atom_id res chain seq x y z
N MET A 1 -18.69 -12.51 -10.86
CA MET A 1 -17.47 -13.34 -10.97
C MET A 1 -17.84 -14.79 -11.14
N LYS A 2 -17.26 -15.49 -12.12
CA LYS A 2 -17.43 -16.94 -12.26
C LYS A 2 -16.70 -17.66 -11.13
N THR A 3 -17.39 -18.51 -10.40
CA THR A 3 -16.80 -19.25 -9.28
C THR A 3 -16.21 -20.58 -9.72
N LEU A 4 -15.36 -21.17 -8.87
CA LEU A 4 -14.74 -22.48 -9.13
C LEU A 4 -15.77 -23.61 -9.22
N ASP A 5 -16.90 -23.49 -8.51
CA ASP A 5 -18.03 -24.42 -8.56
C ASP A 5 -18.98 -24.19 -9.76
N GLY A 6 -18.60 -23.30 -10.70
CA GLY A 6 -19.35 -23.03 -11.93
C GLY A 6 -20.55 -22.09 -11.77
N LYS A 7 -20.77 -21.53 -10.58
CA LYS A 7 -21.81 -20.53 -10.30
C LYS A 7 -21.29 -19.10 -10.50
N ARG A 8 -22.00 -18.12 -9.93
CA ARG A 8 -21.64 -16.70 -9.92
C ARG A 8 -21.62 -16.17 -8.50
N ARG A 9 -20.62 -15.32 -8.22
CA ARG A 9 -20.53 -14.53 -6.99
C ARG A 9 -20.38 -13.05 -7.31
N ALA A 10 -20.98 -12.21 -6.47
CA ALA A 10 -20.88 -10.76 -6.61
C ALA A 10 -19.53 -10.29 -6.05
N ALA A 11 -18.84 -9.46 -6.83
CA ALA A 11 -17.78 -8.58 -6.35
C ALA A 11 -18.36 -7.17 -6.39
N VAL A 12 -18.28 -6.43 -5.29
CA VAL A 12 -18.96 -5.14 -5.14
C VAL A 12 -17.94 -4.10 -4.72
N GLU A 13 -18.02 -2.94 -5.37
CA GLU A 13 -17.33 -1.72 -4.96
C GLU A 13 -18.26 -0.87 -4.11
N ILE A 14 -17.73 -0.30 -3.02
CA ILE A 14 -18.47 0.53 -2.06
C ILE A 14 -17.71 1.84 -1.88
N LEU A 15 -18.29 2.92 -2.38
CA LEU A 15 -17.84 4.30 -2.14
C LEU A 15 -18.85 5.01 -1.23
N LEU A 16 -18.38 5.51 -0.09
CA LEU A 16 -19.21 6.29 0.83
C LEU A 16 -19.12 7.79 0.50
N GLY A 17 -20.27 8.45 0.41
CA GLY A 17 -20.38 9.88 0.12
C GLY A 17 -19.96 10.78 1.28
N THR A 18 -18.67 10.79 1.63
CA THR A 18 -18.12 11.68 2.66
C THR A 18 -17.96 13.11 2.12
N ALA A 19 -17.76 14.07 3.02
CA ALA A 19 -17.45 15.46 2.63
C ALA A 19 -16.20 15.52 1.73
N THR A 20 -15.15 14.76 2.07
CA THR A 20 -13.93 14.66 1.28
C THR A 20 -14.19 14.15 -0.14
N ILE A 21 -14.97 13.08 -0.30
CA ILE A 21 -15.34 12.55 -1.63
C ILE A 21 -16.16 13.58 -2.41
N SER A 22 -17.10 14.25 -1.75
CA SER A 22 -17.93 15.28 -2.39
C SER A 22 -17.07 16.44 -2.92
N ASP A 23 -16.05 16.86 -2.18
CA ASP A 23 -15.16 17.94 -2.61
C ASP A 23 -14.20 17.51 -3.71
N ILE A 24 -13.73 16.25 -3.70
CA ILE A 24 -12.96 15.67 -4.81
C ILE A 24 -13.78 15.67 -6.10
N ILE A 25 -15.05 15.25 -6.02
CA ILE A 25 -15.96 15.24 -7.17
C ILE A 25 -16.19 16.66 -7.72
N LYS A 26 -16.40 17.66 -6.84
CA LYS A 26 -16.60 19.06 -7.26
C LYS A 26 -15.40 19.64 -8.00
N ARG A 27 -14.17 19.26 -7.60
CA ARG A 27 -12.94 19.71 -8.27
C ARG A 27 -12.65 18.95 -9.57
N GLY A 28 -13.28 17.80 -9.77
CA GLY A 28 -13.02 16.92 -10.92
C GLY A 28 -11.78 16.04 -10.75
N ASP A 29 -11.24 15.93 -9.54
CA ASP A 29 -10.01 15.19 -9.23
C ASP A 29 -10.27 13.67 -9.07
N PHE A 30 -10.95 13.03 -10.03
CA PHE A 30 -11.44 11.66 -9.88
C PHE A 30 -10.35 10.61 -9.60
N ASN A 31 -9.12 10.87 -10.04
CA ASN A 31 -7.97 10.00 -9.79
C ASN A 31 -7.70 9.78 -8.29
N LEU A 32 -8.02 10.79 -7.45
CA LEU A 32 -7.83 10.72 -6.01
C LEU A 32 -8.87 9.84 -5.31
N ILE A 33 -10.03 9.58 -5.93
CA ILE A 33 -11.10 8.81 -5.31
C ILE A 33 -10.63 7.39 -5.01
N LYS A 34 -9.94 6.75 -5.95
CA LYS A 34 -9.44 5.37 -5.77
C LYS A 34 -8.45 5.29 -4.60
N GLU A 35 -7.53 6.23 -4.51
CA GLU A 35 -6.56 6.29 -3.41
C GLU A 35 -7.25 6.49 -2.04
N VAL A 36 -8.25 7.37 -1.97
CA VAL A 36 -9.04 7.59 -0.75
C VAL A 36 -9.80 6.32 -0.36
N MET A 37 -10.40 5.62 -1.32
CA MET A 37 -11.10 4.35 -1.07
C MET A 37 -10.15 3.28 -0.54
N GLU A 38 -8.94 3.17 -1.12
CA GLU A 38 -7.95 2.20 -0.67
C GLU A 38 -7.52 2.42 0.78
N LYS A 39 -7.34 3.68 1.17
CA LYS A 39 -6.98 4.07 2.55
C LYS A 39 -8.14 3.98 3.54
N SER A 40 -9.38 4.06 3.06
CA SER A 40 -10.59 4.17 3.88
C SER A 40 -11.32 2.84 4.09
N ARG A 41 -10.61 1.71 3.99
CA ARG A 41 -11.21 0.37 4.21
C ARG A 41 -11.83 0.23 5.60
N THR A 42 -11.23 0.83 6.62
CA THR A 42 -11.76 0.83 8.00
C THR A 42 -13.07 1.61 8.15
N LEU A 43 -13.33 2.57 7.27
CA LEU A 43 -14.59 3.32 7.21
C LEU A 43 -15.70 2.55 6.46
N GLY A 44 -15.39 1.36 5.92
CA GLY A 44 -16.33 0.56 5.14
C GLY A 44 -16.32 0.87 3.64
N MET A 45 -15.33 1.62 3.15
CA MET A 45 -15.09 1.71 1.71
C MET A 45 -14.41 0.42 1.21
N GLN A 46 -14.67 0.08 -0.04
CA GLN A 46 -14.09 -1.11 -0.67
C GLN A 46 -13.96 -0.85 -2.16
N THR A 47 -12.75 -1.01 -2.72
CA THR A 47 -12.57 -0.97 -4.17
C THR A 47 -12.91 -2.32 -4.80
N PHE A 48 -13.22 -2.31 -6.10
CA PHE A 48 -13.47 -3.55 -6.83
C PHE A 48 -12.28 -4.51 -6.77
N ASP A 49 -11.06 -4.01 -6.99
CA ASP A 49 -9.81 -4.80 -6.90
C ASP A 49 -9.66 -5.50 -5.54
N GLN A 50 -9.99 -4.80 -4.44
CA GLN A 50 -9.97 -5.38 -3.10
C GLN A 50 -11.01 -6.50 -2.93
N ALA A 51 -12.22 -6.32 -3.47
CA ALA A 51 -13.25 -7.35 -3.46
C ALA A 51 -12.80 -8.61 -4.21
N LEU A 52 -12.12 -8.45 -5.35
CA LEU A 52 -11.59 -9.58 -6.11
C LEU A 52 -10.52 -10.34 -5.35
N ILE A 53 -9.59 -9.62 -4.74
CA ILE A 53 -8.51 -10.23 -3.93
C ILE A 53 -9.11 -11.05 -2.78
N GLU A 54 -10.13 -10.53 -2.11
CA GLU A 54 -10.82 -11.23 -1.02
C GLU A 54 -11.56 -12.48 -1.50
N LEU A 55 -12.27 -12.39 -2.62
CA LEU A 55 -12.93 -13.56 -3.22
C LEU A 55 -11.96 -14.67 -3.64
N VAL A 56 -10.74 -14.32 -4.08
CA VAL A 56 -9.69 -15.31 -4.36
C VAL A 56 -9.18 -15.94 -3.07
N ARG A 57 -8.98 -15.14 -2.02
CA ARG A 57 -8.52 -15.64 -0.71
C ARG A 57 -9.53 -16.58 -0.06
N GLU A 58 -10.82 -16.31 -0.23
CA GLU A 58 -11.90 -17.21 0.18
C GLU A 58 -11.98 -18.49 -0.65
N GLY A 59 -11.22 -18.60 -1.75
CA GLY A 59 -11.29 -19.72 -2.68
C GLY A 59 -12.57 -19.73 -3.53
N ALA A 60 -13.29 -18.61 -3.61
CA ALA A 60 -14.54 -18.53 -4.36
C ALA A 60 -14.31 -18.44 -5.87
N ILE A 61 -13.25 -17.73 -6.30
CA ILE A 61 -12.91 -17.48 -7.70
C ILE A 61 -11.42 -17.77 -7.94
N SER A 62 -11.03 -18.03 -9.20
CA SER A 62 -9.61 -18.23 -9.55
C SER A 62 -8.83 -16.91 -9.61
N GLU A 63 -7.51 -16.97 -9.42
CA GLU A 63 -6.60 -15.82 -9.63
C GLU A 63 -6.71 -15.25 -11.06
N GLU A 64 -6.93 -16.11 -12.04
CA GLU A 64 -7.14 -15.72 -13.44
C GLU A 64 -8.44 -14.95 -13.63
N GLU A 65 -9.54 -15.41 -13.03
CA GLU A 65 -10.83 -14.72 -13.08
C GLU A 65 -10.75 -13.35 -12.40
N ALA A 66 -10.05 -13.25 -11.26
CA ALA A 66 -9.80 -11.97 -10.61
C ALA A 66 -8.97 -11.03 -11.48
N THR A 67 -7.82 -11.47 -11.99
CA THR A 67 -6.92 -10.63 -12.80
C THR A 67 -7.59 -10.17 -14.10
N LYS A 68 -8.44 -11.00 -14.70
CA LYS A 68 -9.16 -10.70 -15.94
C LYS A 68 -10.19 -9.57 -15.78
N ASN A 69 -10.81 -9.45 -14.61
CA ASN A 69 -11.88 -8.48 -14.35
C ASN A 69 -11.37 -7.27 -13.55
N ALA A 70 -10.15 -7.30 -13.02
CA ALA A 70 -9.58 -6.22 -12.22
C ALA A 70 -9.41 -4.92 -13.01
N ASP A 71 -9.63 -3.79 -12.34
CA ASP A 71 -9.31 -2.46 -12.89
C ASP A 71 -7.79 -2.27 -12.99
N SER A 72 -7.06 -2.92 -12.07
CA SER A 72 -5.60 -2.92 -12.05
C SER A 72 -5.03 -4.34 -11.98
N ALA A 73 -5.12 -5.06 -13.09
CA ALA A 73 -4.64 -6.45 -13.23
C ALA A 73 -3.24 -6.69 -12.65
N ASN A 74 -2.29 -5.78 -12.91
CA ASN A 74 -0.92 -5.88 -12.39
C ASN A 74 -0.87 -5.77 -10.86
N ASN A 75 -1.62 -4.82 -10.28
CA ASN A 75 -1.67 -4.61 -8.83
C ASN A 75 -2.34 -5.80 -8.12
N VAL A 76 -3.47 -6.28 -8.65
CA VAL A 76 -4.16 -7.48 -8.12
C VAL A 76 -3.24 -8.70 -8.18
N ARG A 77 -2.55 -8.93 -9.30
CA ARG A 77 -1.60 -10.04 -9.44
C ARG A 77 -0.44 -9.93 -8.43
N LEU A 78 0.10 -8.73 -8.21
CA LEU A 78 1.17 -8.50 -7.24
C LEU A 78 0.68 -8.76 -5.81
N GLN A 79 -0.47 -8.20 -5.44
CA GLN A 79 -1.11 -8.39 -4.13
C GLN A 79 -1.39 -9.86 -3.85
N LEU A 80 -1.94 -10.61 -4.82
CA LEU A 80 -2.21 -12.04 -4.65
C LEU A 80 -0.94 -12.86 -4.42
N LYS A 81 0.17 -12.53 -5.08
CA LYS A 81 1.46 -13.18 -4.87
C LYS A 81 2.05 -12.87 -3.50
N LEU A 82 2.12 -11.58 -3.12
CA LEU A 82 2.68 -11.15 -1.84
C LEU A 82 1.96 -11.80 -0.65
N HIS A 83 0.63 -11.93 -0.76
CA HIS A 83 -0.16 -12.57 0.28
C HIS A 83 -0.04 -14.11 0.33
N ARG A 84 0.46 -14.75 -0.74
CA ARG A 84 0.76 -16.19 -0.73
C ARG A 84 2.14 -16.47 -0.10
N ASP A 85 3.11 -15.60 -0.33
CA ASP A 85 4.46 -15.71 0.23
C ASP A 85 4.56 -15.25 1.69
N GLN A 86 3.52 -14.61 2.24
CA GLN A 86 3.41 -14.31 3.67
C GLN A 86 2.56 -15.39 4.37
N PRO A 87 3.16 -16.48 4.91
CA PRO A 87 2.41 -17.41 5.74
C PRO A 87 1.86 -16.64 6.94
N ALA A 88 0.57 -16.86 7.21
CA ALA A 88 -0.20 -16.17 8.25
C ALA A 88 0.56 -16.15 9.59
N ALA A 89 1.17 -15.01 9.91
CA ALA A 89 1.42 -14.63 11.28
C ALA A 89 0.03 -14.42 11.93
N ALA A 90 -0.47 -15.48 12.54
CA ALA A 90 -1.73 -15.53 13.24
C ALA A 90 -1.83 -14.38 14.25
N SER A 91 -2.63 -13.35 13.94
CA SER A 91 -3.17 -12.46 14.97
C SER A 91 -4.49 -13.05 15.44
N THR A 92 -4.37 -14.05 16.32
CA THR A 92 -5.45 -14.51 17.17
C THR A 92 -5.58 -13.58 18.37
N ALA A 93 -6.84 -13.25 18.69
CA ALA A 93 -7.37 -12.95 20.02
C ALA A 93 -7.33 -11.49 20.54
N THR A 94 -8.51 -10.86 20.40
CA THR A 94 -9.31 -10.23 21.46
C THR A 94 -8.99 -8.77 21.86
N PRO A 95 -9.96 -7.83 21.74
CA PRO A 95 -9.87 -6.53 22.39
C PRO A 95 -10.23 -6.70 23.87
N ALA A 96 -9.23 -6.66 24.75
CA ALA A 96 -9.42 -6.46 26.19
C ALA A 96 -9.46 -4.95 26.50
N PRO A 97 -10.21 -4.51 27.51
CA PRO A 97 -10.68 -3.13 27.65
C PRO A 97 -9.58 -2.16 28.10
N ALA A 98 -9.74 -0.91 27.68
CA ALA A 98 -8.85 0.21 27.99
C ALA A 98 -8.55 0.35 29.50
N PRO A 99 -7.29 0.46 29.92
CA PRO A 99 -6.96 1.07 31.20
C PRO A 99 -6.89 2.59 31.04
N ALA A 100 -7.50 3.26 32.00
CA ALA A 100 -7.57 4.70 32.14
C ALA A 100 -6.21 5.40 32.00
N ALA A 101 -6.24 6.57 31.38
CA ALA A 101 -5.12 7.50 31.22
C ALA A 101 -4.49 7.90 32.56
N PRO A 102 -3.15 8.03 32.62
CA PRO A 102 -2.50 9.03 33.46
C PRO A 102 -2.15 10.29 32.63
N ALA A 103 -2.25 11.43 33.30
CA ALA A 103 -2.06 12.79 32.78
C ALA A 103 -0.61 13.04 32.24
N PRO A 104 -0.39 14.15 31.49
CA PRO A 104 0.79 14.31 30.63
C PRO A 104 2.05 14.64 31.43
N GLN A 105 3.16 13.96 31.11
CA GLN A 105 4.51 14.37 31.51
C GLN A 105 5.11 15.31 30.45
N PRO A 106 5.91 16.32 30.84
CA PRO A 106 6.40 17.35 29.94
C PRO A 106 7.43 16.81 28.94
N MET A 107 7.36 17.34 27.72
CA MET A 107 8.24 17.00 26.60
C MET A 107 9.72 17.23 26.94
N ALA A 108 10.54 16.18 26.79
CA ALA A 108 11.97 16.28 26.61
C ALA A 108 12.32 15.74 25.21
N ALA A 109 13.10 16.51 24.46
CA ALA A 109 13.43 16.28 23.05
C ALA A 109 14.14 14.93 22.82
N PRO A 110 13.89 14.23 21.70
CA PRO A 110 14.61 13.00 21.38
C PRO A 110 16.04 13.31 20.91
N SER A 111 17.00 12.76 21.66
CA SER A 111 18.41 12.66 21.28
C SER A 111 18.55 11.67 20.12
N MET A 112 19.26 12.08 19.07
CA MET A 112 19.67 11.21 17.97
C MET A 112 20.71 10.20 18.46
N ALA A 113 20.31 8.94 18.62
CA ALA A 113 21.20 7.78 18.54
C ALA A 113 20.36 6.51 18.53
N ASP A 114 20.25 5.86 17.37
CA ASP A 114 20.45 4.41 17.21
C ASP A 114 20.06 3.98 15.79
N SER A 115 20.81 4.48 14.80
CA SER A 115 20.75 3.99 13.41
C SER A 115 21.43 2.63 13.23
N LYS A 116 21.64 1.85 14.30
CA LYS A 116 22.39 0.58 14.26
C LYS A 116 21.50 -0.66 14.49
N ALA A 117 20.18 -0.49 14.57
CA ALA A 117 19.23 -1.59 14.70
C ALA A 117 18.65 -2.09 13.35
N TRP A 118 18.92 -1.38 12.26
CA TRP A 118 18.54 -1.78 10.90
C TRP A 118 19.84 -1.89 10.09
N GLY A 119 20.35 -3.12 9.91
CA GLY A 119 21.63 -3.42 9.26
C GLY A 119 21.68 -3.05 7.78
N LEU A 120 21.72 -1.75 7.49
CA LEU A 120 22.00 -1.16 6.19
C LEU A 120 23.04 -0.06 6.43
N GLU A 121 24.30 -0.48 6.51
CA GLU A 121 25.44 0.42 6.55
C GLU A 121 25.62 1.02 5.14
N LEU A 122 25.16 2.26 4.96
CA LEU A 122 25.42 3.03 3.74
C LEU A 122 26.85 3.58 3.85
N THR A 123 27.78 2.90 3.22
CA THR A 123 29.13 3.41 2.95
C THR A 123 29.06 4.38 1.78
N LEU A 124 29.48 5.62 2.01
CA LEU A 124 29.64 6.63 0.96
C LEU A 124 30.95 6.31 0.22
N GLU A 125 30.87 5.79 -1.00
CA GLU A 125 32.02 5.78 -1.92
C GLU A 125 32.16 7.20 -2.49
N ASP A 126 33.35 7.79 -2.30
CA ASP A 126 33.70 9.05 -2.96
C ASP A 126 33.72 8.83 -4.47
N ILE A 127 32.92 9.60 -5.18
CA ILE A 127 32.92 9.64 -6.64
C ILE A 127 34.25 10.27 -7.05
N ASP A 128 35.13 9.50 -7.68
CA ASP A 128 36.30 10.03 -8.37
C ASP A 128 35.81 11.06 -9.41
N GLU A 129 36.06 12.34 -9.13
CA GLU A 129 35.96 13.41 -10.13
C GLU A 129 37.00 13.10 -11.21
N PRO A 130 36.61 12.90 -12.48
CA PRO A 130 37.59 12.83 -13.55
C PRO A 130 38.22 14.22 -13.70
N ASP A 131 39.54 14.31 -13.44
CA ASP A 131 40.37 15.48 -13.68
C ASP A 131 40.03 16.12 -15.03
N ASP A 132 39.49 17.34 -14.99
CA ASP A 132 39.40 18.24 -16.15
C ASP A 132 40.83 18.63 -16.56
N GLU A 133 41.45 17.83 -17.42
CA GLU A 133 42.71 18.18 -18.07
C GLU A 133 42.44 19.19 -19.21
N GLU A 134 42.90 20.42 -18.98
CA GLU A 134 42.81 21.60 -19.84
C GLU A 134 43.40 21.43 -21.28
N PRO A 135 42.95 22.26 -22.25
CA PRO A 135 43.03 22.00 -23.70
C PRO A 135 44.43 22.07 -24.33
N PRO A 136 44.61 21.51 -25.55
CA PRO A 136 45.92 21.42 -26.20
C PRO A 136 46.50 22.79 -26.58
N LYS A 137 47.78 22.99 -26.26
CA LYS A 137 48.57 24.16 -26.68
C LYS A 137 48.75 24.18 -28.21
N GLU A 138 48.33 25.29 -28.82
CA GLU A 138 48.60 25.63 -30.21
C GLU A 138 50.10 25.68 -30.50
N GLY A 139 50.50 25.02 -31.59
CA GLY A 139 51.76 25.30 -32.25
C GLY A 139 51.53 26.24 -33.42
N GLN A 140 51.93 27.51 -33.29
CA GLN A 140 52.83 28.23 -34.21
C GLN A 140 53.17 29.61 -33.63
#